data_AF-W6L962-F1
#
_entry.id   AF-W6L962-F1
#
_cell.length_a   1.000
_cell.length_b   1.000
_cell.length_c   1.000
_cell.angle_alpha   90.00
_cell.angle_beta   90.00
_cell.angle_gamma   90.00
#
_symmetry.space_group_name_H-M   'P 1'
#
loop_
_entity.id
_entity.type
_entity.pdbx_description
1 polymer ?
#
loop_
_entity_poly.entity_id
_entity_poly.type
_entity_poly.pdbx_seq_one_letter_code
_entity_poly.pdbx_strand_id
1 'polypeptide(L)'
;MITLILFLLLLLQSSSGFSEVNATMKIALPEPDGKYCAMYGHHLVECNVKFDSAAHTFDFYLLEFSEETRCSNVNYIYNADDKSLNVPDLTNRDSCVGKQVDRNKADVKVSFIPEKDALDVHVNSLQITMNKC
;
A
#
# COMPACT_ATOMS: atom_id res chain seq x y z
N MET A 1 -60.08 15.42 -40.25
CA MET A 1 -59.73 15.76 -38.86
C MET A 1 -58.91 14.67 -38.15
N ILE A 2 -58.22 13.78 -38.89
CA ILE A 2 -57.41 12.67 -38.33
C ILE A 2 -55.91 12.92 -38.56
N THR A 3 -55.56 13.73 -39.57
CA THR A 3 -54.17 14.06 -39.94
C THR A 3 -53.47 15.02 -38.99
N LEU A 4 -54.20 15.83 -38.20
CA LEU A 4 -53.58 16.78 -37.25
C LEU A 4 -53.08 16.10 -35.97
N ILE A 5 -53.65 14.93 -35.61
CA ILE A 5 -53.33 14.21 -34.38
C ILE A 5 -52.01 13.42 -34.51
N LEU A 6 -51.67 12.97 -35.73
CA LEU A 6 -50.45 12.21 -35.99
C LEU A 6 -49.17 13.06 -35.85
N PHE A 7 -49.25 14.36 -36.14
CA PHE A 7 -48.10 15.27 -36.06
C PHE A 7 -47.73 15.65 -34.61
N LEU A 8 -48.71 15.60 -33.69
CA LEU A 8 -48.48 15.95 -32.28
C LEU A 8 -47.77 14.84 -31.48
N LEU A 9 -47.92 13.58 -31.90
CA LEU A 9 -47.30 12.42 -31.22
C LEU A 9 -45.82 12.23 -31.55
N LEU A 10 -45.33 12.80 -32.66
CA LEU A 10 -43.92 12.71 -33.07
C LEU A 10 -43.00 13.70 -32.33
N LEU A 11 -43.56 14.72 -31.66
CA LEU A 11 -42.78 15.71 -30.92
C LEU A 11 -42.49 15.31 -29.47
N LEU A 12 -43.00 14.16 -28.98
CA LEU A 12 -42.78 13.70 -27.60
C LEU A 12 -41.59 12.76 -27.41
N GLN A 13 -40.81 12.43 -28.44
CA GLN A 13 -39.75 11.41 -28.32
C GLN A 13 -38.32 11.93 -28.16
N SER A 14 -38.10 13.25 -28.07
CA SER A 14 -36.77 13.83 -27.90
C SER A 14 -36.45 14.17 -26.44
N SER A 15 -36.37 13.16 -25.59
CA SER A 15 -35.59 13.23 -24.36
C SER A 15 -34.70 12.00 -24.29
N SER A 16 -33.77 11.92 -25.25
CA SER A 16 -32.58 11.10 -25.11
C SER A 16 -31.85 11.59 -23.86
N GLY A 17 -32.13 10.91 -22.75
CA GLY A 17 -31.42 11.07 -21.50
C GLY A 17 -29.95 10.80 -21.77
N PHE A 18 -29.18 11.86 -21.90
CA PHE A 18 -27.74 11.82 -21.73
C PHE A 18 -27.51 11.38 -20.28
N SER A 19 -27.35 10.07 -20.08
CA SER A 19 -26.66 9.60 -18.90
C SER A 19 -25.24 10.13 -19.04
N GLU A 20 -24.93 11.21 -18.34
CA GLU A 20 -23.56 11.56 -18.03
C GLU A 20 -22.97 10.33 -17.32
N VAL A 21 -22.28 9.51 -18.09
CA VAL A 21 -21.37 8.51 -17.54
C VAL A 21 -20.25 9.34 -16.94
N ASN A 22 -20.46 9.75 -15.70
CA ASN A 22 -19.43 10.34 -14.86
C ASN A 22 -18.47 9.20 -14.54
N ALA A 23 -17.63 8.87 -15.51
CA ALA A 23 -16.52 7.97 -15.36
C ALA A 23 -15.51 8.70 -14.48
N THR A 24 -15.77 8.71 -13.17
CA THR A 24 -14.80 9.12 -12.18
C THR A 24 -13.66 8.11 -12.28
N MET A 25 -12.67 8.44 -13.10
CA MET A 25 -11.41 7.72 -13.16
C MET A 25 -10.80 7.81 -11.76
N LYS A 26 -11.00 6.76 -10.95
CA LYS A 26 -10.26 6.59 -9.71
C LYS A 26 -8.81 6.41 -10.13
N ILE A 27 -8.05 7.49 -10.06
CA ILE A 27 -6.59 7.42 -10.16
C ILE A 27 -6.18 6.50 -9.01
N ALA A 28 -5.69 5.30 -9.32
CA ALA A 28 -5.15 4.40 -8.32
C ALA A 28 -4.01 5.16 -7.62
N LEU A 29 -4.13 5.35 -6.31
CA LEU A 29 -3.06 5.96 -5.53
C LEU A 29 -1.85 5.03 -5.59
N PRO A 30 -0.63 5.56 -5.75
CA PRO A 30 0.55 4.74 -5.82
C PRO A 30 0.75 3.98 -4.50
N GLU A 31 1.11 2.70 -4.64
CA GLU A 31 1.48 1.79 -3.56
C GLU A 31 3.02 1.71 -3.48
N PRO A 32 3.60 1.27 -2.36
CA PRO A 32 5.04 1.04 -2.28
C PRO A 32 5.46 -0.06 -3.25
N ASP A 33 6.51 0.21 -4.03
CA ASP A 33 7.06 -0.73 -5.02
C ASP A 33 8.56 -0.51 -5.21
N GLY A 34 9.32 -1.60 -5.27
CA GLY A 34 10.78 -1.55 -5.35
C GLY A 34 11.46 -1.64 -3.98
N LYS A 35 12.73 -1.20 -3.91
CA LYS A 35 13.60 -1.41 -2.75
C LYS A 35 13.68 -0.17 -1.87
N TYR A 36 13.56 -0.35 -0.56
CA TYR A 36 13.66 0.68 0.46
C TYR A 36 14.70 0.28 1.51
N CYS A 37 15.52 1.24 1.94
CA CYS A 37 16.65 0.98 2.82
C CYS A 37 16.68 1.98 3.99
N ALA A 38 17.13 1.51 5.14
CA ALA A 38 17.51 2.35 6.26
C ALA A 38 18.70 1.76 7.01
N MET A 39 19.50 2.64 7.61
CA MET A 39 20.66 2.30 8.42
C MET A 39 20.61 3.11 9.70
N TYR A 40 20.93 2.49 10.82
CA TYR A 40 20.93 3.13 12.13
C TYR A 40 22.19 2.77 12.93
N GLY A 41 22.65 3.72 13.76
CA GLY A 41 23.73 3.49 14.72
C GLY A 41 25.06 3.09 14.08
N HIS A 42 25.55 3.80 13.06
CA HIS A 42 26.81 3.48 12.38
C HIS A 42 26.88 2.04 11.84
N HIS A 43 25.86 1.61 11.08
CA HIS A 43 25.79 0.25 10.48
C HIS A 43 25.55 -0.90 11.46
N LEU A 44 25.23 -0.60 12.73
CA LEU A 44 24.84 -1.65 13.69
C LEU A 44 23.49 -2.27 13.35
N VAL A 45 22.59 -1.49 12.75
CA VAL A 45 21.31 -1.95 12.24
C VAL A 45 21.17 -1.53 10.78
N GLU A 46 20.93 -2.49 9.91
CA GLU A 46 20.61 -2.25 8.50
C GLU A 46 19.31 -2.96 8.15
N CYS A 47 18.37 -2.23 7.56
CA CYS A 47 17.08 -2.77 7.14
C CYS A 47 16.91 -2.53 5.65
N ASN A 48 16.57 -3.59 4.90
CA ASN A 48 16.20 -3.51 3.51
C ASN A 48 14.84 -4.18 3.32
N VAL A 49 13.93 -3.53 2.60
CA VAL A 49 12.65 -4.12 2.19
C VAL A 49 12.50 -3.97 0.70
N LYS A 50 12.09 -5.03 0.00
CA LYS A 50 11.80 -4.98 -1.44
C LYS A 50 10.35 -5.39 -1.67
N PHE A 51 9.53 -4.43 -2.08
CA PHE A 51 8.12 -4.63 -2.41
C PHE A 51 7.96 -5.10 -3.84
N ASP A 52 7.02 -6.03 -4.03
CA ASP A 52 6.39 -6.38 -5.30
C ASP A 52 4.89 -6.10 -5.15
N SER A 53 4.47 -4.94 -5.66
CA SER A 53 3.09 -4.48 -5.57
C SER A 53 2.11 -5.32 -6.38
N ALA A 54 2.55 -5.96 -7.46
CA ALA A 54 1.71 -6.83 -8.27
C ALA A 54 1.39 -8.15 -7.54
N ALA A 55 2.33 -8.64 -6.73
CA ALA A 55 2.16 -9.83 -5.91
C ALA A 55 1.60 -9.54 -4.51
N HIS A 56 1.51 -8.27 -4.09
CA HIS A 56 1.21 -7.85 -2.71
C HIS A 56 2.12 -8.53 -1.67
N THR A 57 3.41 -8.65 -2.00
CA THR A 57 4.41 -9.23 -1.11
C THR A 57 5.64 -8.34 -1.00
N PHE A 58 6.46 -8.59 0.02
CA PHE A 58 7.79 -8.03 0.13
C PHE A 58 8.82 -9.03 0.65
N ASP A 59 10.08 -8.79 0.28
CA ASP A 59 11.23 -9.42 0.91
C ASP A 59 11.81 -8.47 1.97
N PHE A 60 12.17 -9.00 3.12
CA PHE A 60 12.74 -8.27 4.25
C PHE A 60 14.11 -8.82 4.63
N TYR A 61 15.06 -7.91 4.80
CA TYR A 61 16.37 -8.18 5.35
C TYR A 61 16.63 -7.25 6.52
N LEU A 62 17.12 -7.82 7.62
CA LEU A 62 17.59 -7.10 8.79
C LEU A 62 18.95 -7.62 9.18
N LEU A 63 19.92 -6.73 9.28
CA LEU A 63 21.16 -6.94 10.01
C LEU A 63 21.01 -6.20 11.34
N GLU A 64 21.12 -6.90 12.45
CA GLU A 64 21.05 -6.31 13.79
C GLU A 64 22.18 -6.90 14.64
N PHE A 65 23.15 -6.08 15.06
CA PHE A 65 24.29 -6.51 15.88
C PHE A 65 25.04 -7.73 15.33
N SER A 66 25.24 -7.79 14.01
CA SER A 66 25.85 -8.91 13.26
C SER A 66 24.98 -10.16 13.09
N GLU A 67 23.72 -10.13 13.54
CA GLU A 67 22.75 -11.18 13.23
C GLU A 67 21.96 -10.82 11.97
N GLU A 68 21.94 -11.73 10.99
CA GLU A 68 21.14 -11.57 9.79
C GLU A 68 19.79 -12.28 9.91
N THR A 69 18.73 -11.59 9.49
CA THR A 69 17.43 -12.17 9.22
C THR A 69 17.01 -11.88 7.79
N ARG A 70 16.51 -12.91 7.11
CA ARG A 70 15.95 -12.83 5.76
C ARG A 70 14.57 -13.48 5.74
N CYS A 71 13.57 -12.72 5.38
CA CYS A 71 12.21 -13.18 5.17
C CYS A 71 11.81 -12.87 3.73
N SER A 72 11.19 -13.83 3.05
CA SER A 72 10.80 -13.67 1.65
C SER A 72 9.31 -13.86 1.46
N ASN A 73 8.75 -13.18 0.46
CA ASN A 73 7.34 -13.26 0.09
C ASN A 73 6.38 -13.00 1.27
N VAL A 74 6.69 -12.02 2.10
CA VAL A 74 5.84 -11.62 3.23
C VAL A 74 4.65 -10.86 2.68
N ASN A 75 3.44 -11.32 2.98
CA ASN A 75 2.22 -10.68 2.49
C ASN A 75 1.97 -9.35 3.20
N TYR A 76 1.47 -8.36 2.46
CA TYR A 76 0.97 -7.11 3.02
C TYR A 76 -0.37 -6.72 2.40
N ILE A 77 -1.10 -5.87 3.11
CA ILE A 77 -2.34 -5.24 2.64
C ILE A 77 -2.14 -3.74 2.75
N TYR A 78 -2.23 -3.02 1.63
CA TYR A 78 -2.14 -1.58 1.60
C TYR A 78 -3.51 -0.93 1.74
N ASN A 79 -3.63 0.01 2.67
CA ASN A 79 -4.81 0.86 2.78
C ASN A 79 -4.49 2.22 2.16
N ALA A 80 -5.09 2.49 1.00
CA ALA A 80 -4.84 3.73 0.26
C ALA A 80 -5.42 4.99 0.96
N ASP A 81 -6.40 4.84 1.85
CA ASP A 81 -7.06 5.98 2.50
C ASP A 81 -6.16 6.64 3.56
N ASP A 82 -5.48 5.83 4.37
CA ASP A 82 -4.56 6.28 5.42
C ASP A 82 -3.09 6.00 5.10
N LYS A 83 -2.82 5.43 3.92
CA LYS A 83 -1.50 5.04 3.42
C LYS A 83 -0.79 4.03 4.32
N SER A 84 -1.51 3.28 5.15
CA SER A 84 -0.93 2.26 6.05
C SER A 84 -0.72 0.92 5.36
N LEU A 85 0.27 0.17 5.84
CA LEU A 85 0.49 -1.22 5.48
C LEU A 85 0.14 -2.10 6.67
N ASN A 86 -0.83 -2.98 6.48
CA ASN A 86 -1.09 -4.09 7.39
C ASN A 86 -0.29 -5.31 6.95
N VAL A 87 0.52 -5.86 7.85
CA VAL A 87 1.34 -7.04 7.61
C VAL A 87 0.90 -8.11 8.61
N PRO A 88 -0.03 -9.02 8.24
CA PRO A 88 -0.61 -10.00 9.16
C PRO A 88 0.45 -10.84 9.90
N ASP A 89 1.54 -11.15 9.20
CA ASP A 89 2.65 -11.95 9.70
C ASP A 89 3.37 -11.33 10.91
N LEU A 90 3.26 -10.01 11.14
CA LEU A 90 3.83 -9.36 12.34
C LEU A 90 3.24 -9.90 13.64
N THR A 91 1.98 -10.35 13.62
CA THR A 91 1.29 -10.92 14.80
C THR A 91 1.44 -12.43 14.90
N ASN A 92 1.87 -13.09 13.83
CA ASN A 92 2.08 -14.54 13.78
C ASN A 92 3.51 -14.87 14.24
N ARG A 93 3.65 -15.36 15.48
CA ARG A 93 4.95 -15.71 16.08
C ARG A 93 5.69 -16.85 15.40
N ASP A 94 5.04 -17.62 14.52
CA ASP A 94 5.67 -18.68 13.76
C ASP A 94 6.22 -18.19 12.41
N SER A 95 5.76 -17.02 11.95
CA SER A 95 6.23 -16.38 10.72
C SER A 95 7.65 -15.85 10.88
N CYS A 96 8.36 -15.66 9.77
CA CYS A 96 9.73 -15.15 9.80
C CYS A 96 9.82 -13.74 10.43
N VAL A 97 8.96 -12.80 9.99
CA VAL A 97 8.93 -11.44 10.54
C VAL A 97 8.35 -11.40 11.95
N GLY A 98 7.32 -12.19 12.24
CA GLY A 98 6.70 -12.24 13.56
C GLY A 98 7.62 -12.80 14.65
N LYS A 99 8.54 -13.73 14.30
CA LYS A 99 9.63 -14.14 15.20
C LYS A 99 10.54 -12.98 15.58
N GLN A 100 10.87 -12.10 14.64
CA GLN A 100 11.71 -10.93 14.91
C GLN A 100 10.99 -9.92 15.80
N VAL A 101 9.71 -9.67 15.49
CA VAL A 101 8.85 -8.81 16.29
C VAL A 101 8.73 -9.33 17.73
N ASP A 102 8.48 -10.63 17.91
CA ASP A 102 8.37 -11.23 19.25
C ASP A 102 9.72 -11.26 19.99
N ARG A 103 10.83 -11.56 19.30
CA ARG A 103 12.18 -11.55 19.88
C ARG A 103 12.52 -10.17 20.45
N ASN A 104 12.24 -9.12 19.70
CA ASN A 104 12.56 -7.74 20.07
C ASN A 104 11.45 -7.03 20.86
N LYS A 105 10.33 -7.72 21.13
CA LYS A 105 9.13 -7.15 21.78
C LYS A 105 8.72 -5.83 21.11
N ALA A 106 8.73 -5.83 19.78
CA ALA A 106 8.45 -4.66 18.97
C ALA A 106 6.96 -4.50 18.69
N ASP A 107 6.46 -3.26 18.76
CA ASP A 107 5.23 -2.83 18.09
C ASP A 107 5.64 -2.15 16.78
N VAL A 108 5.20 -2.68 15.64
CA VAL A 108 5.62 -2.21 14.32
C VAL A 108 4.43 -1.64 13.56
N LYS A 109 4.56 -0.41 13.08
CA LYS A 109 3.62 0.23 12.15
C LYS A 109 4.37 0.74 10.94
N VAL A 110 3.78 0.56 9.77
CA VAL A 110 4.38 0.97 8.51
C VAL A 110 3.36 1.78 7.73
N SER A 111 3.79 2.93 7.23
CA SER A 111 3.00 3.78 6.34
C SER A 111 3.84 4.15 5.12
N PHE A 112 3.19 4.25 3.96
CA PHE A 112 3.82 4.76 2.75
C PHE A 112 3.67 6.28 2.68
N ILE A 113 4.70 6.96 2.20
CA ILE A 113 4.69 8.40 1.91
C ILE A 113 4.81 8.55 0.38
N PRO A 114 3.68 8.54 -0.36
CA PRO A 114 3.66 8.67 -1.81
C PRO A 114 4.46 9.86 -2.36
N GLU A 115 4.41 10.99 -1.66
CA GLU A 115 5.04 12.24 -2.11
C GLU A 115 6.58 12.17 -2.09
N LYS A 116 7.14 11.23 -1.32
CA LYS A 116 8.59 11.02 -1.17
C LYS A 116 9.06 9.69 -1.72
N ASP A 117 8.14 8.81 -2.11
CA ASP A 117 8.42 7.41 -2.42
C ASP A 117 9.30 6.77 -1.33
N ALA A 118 8.76 6.78 -0.10
CA ALA A 118 9.45 6.36 1.11
C ALA A 118 8.50 5.64 2.07
N LEU A 119 9.04 4.83 2.98
CA LEU A 119 8.30 4.20 4.07
C LEU A 119 8.57 4.95 5.36
N ASP A 120 7.52 5.22 6.13
CA ASP A 120 7.60 5.62 7.52
C ASP A 120 7.37 4.40 8.40
N VAL A 121 8.43 3.97 9.09
CA VAL A 121 8.43 2.76 9.93
C VAL A 121 8.56 3.17 11.38
N HIS A 122 7.55 2.82 12.18
CA HIS A 122 7.54 3.05 13.61
C HIS A 122 7.77 1.71 14.29
N VAL A 123 8.80 1.63 15.12
CA VAL A 123 9.14 0.47 15.94
C VAL A 123 9.18 0.92 17.39
N ASN A 124 8.18 0.53 18.19
CA ASN A 124 7.98 1.06 19.53
C ASN A 124 7.90 2.60 19.52
N SER A 125 8.83 3.29 20.17
CA SER A 125 8.94 4.75 20.19
C SER A 125 9.91 5.32 19.15
N LEU A 126 10.54 4.46 18.35
CA LEU A 126 11.50 4.86 17.32
C LEU A 126 10.79 5.01 15.97
N GLN A 127 10.99 6.15 15.33
CA GLN A 127 10.52 6.42 13.97
C GLN A 127 11.71 6.44 13.01
N ILE A 128 11.59 5.72 11.90
CA ILE A 128 12.61 5.59 10.87
C ILE A 128 11.94 5.82 9.51
N THR A 129 12.47 6.76 8.74
CA THR A 129 12.09 6.89 7.32
C THR A 129 13.04 6.05 6.47
N MET A 130 12.50 5.06 5.76
CA MET A 130 13.24 4.28 4.76
C MET A 130 13.02 4.88 3.38
N ASN A 131 14.09 5.41 2.77
CA ASN A 131 14.03 5.95 1.41
C ASN A 131 14.25 4.83 0.39
N LYS A 132 13.86 5.08 -0.86
CA LYS A 132 14.27 4.20 -1.95
C LYS A 132 15.79 4.06 -2.03
N CYS A 133 16.18 2.84 -2.34
CA CYS A 133 17.49 2.45 -2.83
C CYS A 133 17.31 1.79 -4.21
#